data_AF-A0A7K1GRL1-F1
#
_entry.id   AF-A0A7K1GRL1-F1
#
_cell.length_a   1.000
_cell.length_b   1.000
_cell.length_c   1.000
_cell.angle_alpha   90.00
_cell.angle_beta   90.00
_cell.angle_gamma   90.00
#
_symmetry.space_group_name_H-M   'P 1'
#
loop_
_entity.id
_entity.type
_entity.pdbx_description
1 polymer ?
#
loop_
_entity_poly.entity_id
_entity_poly.type
_entity_poly.pdbx_seq_one_letter_code
_entity_poly.pdbx_strand_id
1 'polypeptide(L)'
;MSKENDIELHNEEVQDILTVIPHWMIRWGNVIILLIIIVLFCFSYYVKYPDIVQTKIIITTQIPPEKVVAKTTGRIELIFVEDKSLVLKHTPLAVIENSANYQDVLTLKKIMQNINVTSVDIEFPFELTSSLQLGSVEAAYSNFEKSYLEYSVNKNLQPYLIDKQAQHFEQIQQESRLQLLLQQKDIVYKELAYWIFRFDLCQ
;
A
#
# COMPACT_ATOMS: atom_id res chain seq x y z
N MET A 1 -82.20 -47.71 -88.91
CA MET A 1 -83.65 -47.37 -88.93
C MET A 1 -84.13 -47.55 -87.50
N SER A 2 -84.63 -46.60 -86.73
CA SER A 2 -85.14 -45.22 -86.85
C SER A 2 -85.21 -44.76 -85.35
N LYS A 3 -85.18 -43.53 -84.88
CA LYS A 3 -85.28 -42.16 -85.40
C LYS A 3 -84.95 -41.26 -84.18
N GLU A 4 -84.20 -40.19 -84.39
CA GLU A 4 -84.16 -39.02 -83.49
C GLU A 4 -85.56 -38.44 -83.30
N ASN A 5 -85.80 -37.81 -82.16
CA ASN A 5 -86.75 -36.71 -82.02
C ASN A 5 -86.14 -35.68 -81.08
N ASP A 6 -85.70 -34.56 -81.67
CA ASP A 6 -85.39 -33.31 -81.00
C ASP A 6 -86.60 -32.80 -80.22
N ILE A 7 -86.37 -32.37 -78.98
CA ILE A 7 -87.36 -31.63 -78.19
C ILE A 7 -86.68 -30.37 -77.66
N GLU A 8 -86.83 -29.31 -78.45
CA GLU A 8 -86.56 -27.93 -78.09
C GLU A 8 -87.59 -27.48 -77.04
N LEU A 9 -87.16 -27.29 -75.79
CA LEU A 9 -87.99 -26.70 -74.72
C LEU A 9 -87.29 -25.44 -74.20
N HIS A 10 -87.71 -24.29 -74.73
CA HIS A 10 -87.54 -22.98 -74.10
C HIS A 10 -88.30 -22.99 -72.76
N ASN A 11 -87.59 -23.13 -71.65
CA ASN A 11 -88.16 -22.97 -70.31
C ASN A 11 -87.59 -21.69 -69.70
N GLU A 12 -88.43 -20.67 -69.53
CA GLU A 12 -88.07 -19.36 -68.96
C GLU A 12 -87.83 -19.41 -67.43
N GLU A 13 -87.92 -20.59 -66.81
CA GLU A 13 -87.70 -20.82 -65.37
C GLU A 13 -86.24 -21.11 -64.98
N VAL A 14 -85.29 -21.14 -65.93
CA VAL A 14 -83.88 -21.44 -65.59
C VAL A 14 -83.10 -20.21 -65.10
N GLN A 15 -83.72 -19.02 -65.10
CA GLN A 15 -83.05 -17.77 -64.73
C GLN A 15 -83.23 -17.33 -63.26
N ASP A 16 -84.14 -17.95 -62.50
CA ASP A 16 -84.33 -17.63 -61.07
C ASP A 16 -83.48 -18.48 -60.12
N ILE A 17 -82.81 -19.50 -60.64
CA ILE A 17 -81.95 -20.41 -59.85
C ILE A 17 -80.53 -19.85 -59.67
N LEU A 18 -80.13 -18.82 -60.41
CA LEU A 18 -78.78 -18.26 -60.35
C LEU A 18 -78.59 -17.13 -59.33
N THR A 19 -79.66 -16.65 -58.69
CA THR A 19 -79.59 -15.49 -57.75
C THR A 19 -79.89 -15.85 -56.29
N VAL A 20 -80.30 -17.08 -56.00
CA VAL A 20 -80.56 -17.51 -54.62
C VAL A 20 -79.27 -18.06 -54.02
N ILE A 21 -78.60 -17.20 -53.24
CA ILE A 21 -77.45 -17.61 -52.43
C ILE A 21 -77.91 -18.77 -51.53
N PRO A 22 -77.39 -20.00 -51.71
CA PRO A 22 -77.90 -21.14 -50.99
C PRO A 22 -77.68 -20.95 -49.49
N HIS A 23 -78.76 -21.08 -48.70
CA HIS A 23 -78.74 -20.90 -47.25
C HIS A 23 -77.71 -21.77 -46.52
N TRP A 24 -77.26 -22.87 -47.14
CA TRP A 24 -76.18 -23.71 -46.63
C TRP A 24 -74.84 -22.96 -46.56
N MET A 25 -74.50 -22.15 -47.57
CA MET A 25 -73.23 -21.40 -47.59
C MET A 25 -73.16 -20.38 -46.45
N ILE A 26 -74.29 -19.72 -46.15
CA ILE A 26 -74.39 -18.75 -45.04
C ILE A 26 -74.24 -19.46 -43.68
N ARG A 27 -74.82 -20.66 -43.53
CA ARG A 27 -74.66 -21.46 -42.31
C ARG A 27 -73.22 -21.93 -42.10
N TRP A 28 -72.54 -22.40 -43.14
CA TRP A 28 -71.14 -22.82 -43.05
C TRP A 28 -70.18 -21.64 -42.82
N GLY A 29 -70.43 -20.48 -43.42
CA GLY A 29 -69.62 -19.28 -43.22
C GLY A 29 -69.62 -18.80 -41.77
N ASN A 30 -70.79 -18.78 -41.11
CA ASN A 30 -70.88 -18.40 -39.70
C ASN A 30 -70.13 -19.39 -38.78
N VAL A 31 -70.17 -20.68 -39.09
CA VAL A 31 -69.41 -21.71 -38.35
C VAL A 31 -67.91 -21.50 -38.48
N ILE A 32 -67.42 -21.15 -39.67
CA ILE A 32 -65.99 -20.87 -39.92
C ILE A 32 -65.52 -19.62 -39.15
N ILE A 33 -66.31 -18.55 -39.16
CA ILE A 33 -65.99 -17.31 -38.44
C ILE A 33 -65.96 -17.57 -36.92
N LEU A 34 -66.95 -18.28 -36.40
CA LEU A 34 -67.02 -18.67 -35.00
C LEU A 34 -65.82 -19.55 -34.60
N LEU A 35 -65.41 -20.48 -35.46
CA LEU A 35 -64.23 -21.31 -35.24
C LEU A 35 -62.95 -20.47 -35.14
N ILE A 36 -62.75 -19.51 -36.05
CA ILE A 36 -61.58 -18.60 -36.03
C ILE A 36 -61.51 -17.81 -34.72
N ILE A 37 -62.66 -17.28 -34.25
CA ILE A 37 -62.74 -16.53 -32.99
C ILE A 37 -62.38 -17.43 -31.81
N ILE A 38 -62.91 -18.66 -31.76
CA ILE A 38 -62.59 -19.64 -30.72
C ILE A 38 -61.10 -19.96 -30.72
N VAL A 39 -60.51 -20.18 -31.90
CA VAL A 39 -59.07 -20.46 -32.03
C VAL A 39 -58.24 -19.30 -31.48
N LEU A 40 -58.61 -18.05 -31.76
CA LEU A 40 -57.91 -16.87 -31.25
C LEU A 40 -57.97 -16.80 -29.71
N PHE A 41 -59.14 -17.06 -29.11
CA PHE A 41 -59.29 -17.13 -27.65
C PHE A 41 -58.47 -18.28 -27.05
N CYS A 42 -58.46 -19.45 -27.68
CA CYS A 42 -57.64 -20.58 -27.24
C CYS A 42 -56.14 -20.25 -27.28
N PHE A 43 -55.66 -19.63 -28.36
CA PHE A 43 -54.27 -19.19 -28.45
C PHE A 43 -53.92 -18.15 -27.39
N SER A 44 -54.80 -17.16 -27.16
CA SER A 44 -54.60 -16.14 -26.13
C SER A 44 -54.53 -16.74 -24.72
N TYR A 45 -55.41 -17.71 -24.41
CA TYR A 45 -55.37 -18.42 -23.13
C TYR A 45 -54.12 -19.31 -22.97
N TYR A 46 -53.67 -19.94 -24.06
CA TYR A 46 -52.53 -20.83 -24.04
C TYR A 46 -51.19 -20.09 -23.93
N VAL A 47 -51.07 -18.92 -24.57
CA VAL A 47 -49.87 -18.07 -24.52
C VAL A 47 -49.87 -17.27 -23.21
N LYS A 48 -49.49 -17.92 -22.11
CA LYS A 48 -49.20 -17.24 -20.84
C LYS A 48 -47.92 -16.43 -20.97
N TYR A 49 -48.04 -15.10 -20.98
CA TYR A 49 -46.88 -14.22 -20.86
C TYR A 49 -46.30 -14.37 -19.45
N PRO A 50 -44.99 -14.65 -19.28
CA PRO A 50 -44.39 -14.72 -17.96
C PRO A 50 -44.30 -13.31 -17.38
N ASP A 51 -45.20 -13.00 -16.44
CA ASP A 51 -45.19 -11.74 -15.66
C ASP A 51 -43.96 -11.63 -14.74
N ILE A 52 -43.29 -12.76 -14.48
CA ILE A 52 -42.06 -12.83 -13.69
C ILE A 52 -40.91 -13.45 -14.49
N VAL A 53 -39.88 -12.66 -14.74
CA VAL A 53 -38.61 -13.14 -15.31
C VAL A 53 -37.69 -13.51 -14.16
N GLN A 54 -37.46 -14.82 -13.97
CA GLN A 54 -36.52 -15.31 -12.96
C GLN A 54 -35.09 -15.06 -13.43
N THR A 55 -34.49 -13.97 -12.93
CA THR A 55 -33.09 -13.63 -13.19
C THR A 55 -32.22 -13.94 -11.97
N LYS A 56 -31.00 -14.38 -12.23
CA LYS A 56 -30.00 -14.58 -11.18
C LYS A 56 -29.40 -13.22 -10.82
N ILE A 57 -29.67 -12.74 -9.61
CA ILE A 57 -29.00 -11.56 -9.06
C ILE A 57 -27.77 -11.98 -8.26
N ILE A 58 -26.63 -11.32 -8.51
CA ILE A 58 -25.41 -11.50 -7.72
C ILE A 58 -25.36 -10.34 -6.73
N ILE A 59 -25.51 -10.64 -5.45
CA ILE A 59 -25.39 -9.66 -4.37
C ILE A 59 -23.90 -9.47 -4.10
N THR A 60 -23.34 -8.34 -4.52
CA THR A 60 -21.97 -7.92 -4.22
C THR A 60 -21.92 -6.93 -3.06
N THR A 61 -20.79 -6.88 -2.36
CA THR A 61 -20.52 -5.86 -1.34
C THR A 61 -20.27 -4.49 -2.01
N GLN A 62 -20.59 -3.39 -1.30
CA GLN A 62 -20.34 -2.02 -1.81
C GLN A 62 -18.85 -1.73 -2.01
N ILE A 63 -18.01 -2.33 -1.15
CA ILE A 63 -16.55 -2.26 -1.25
C ILE A 63 -16.09 -3.64 -1.73
N PRO A 64 -15.48 -3.75 -2.92
CA PRO A 64 -15.02 -5.02 -3.42
C PRO A 64 -13.88 -5.56 -2.54
N PRO A 65 -13.75 -6.88 -2.39
CA PRO A 65 -12.63 -7.48 -1.68
C PRO A 65 -11.32 -7.16 -2.40
N GLU A 66 -10.39 -6.52 -1.70
CA GLU A 66 -9.06 -6.21 -2.21
C GLU A 66 -8.05 -7.25 -1.74
N LYS A 67 -7.20 -7.73 -2.65
CA LYS A 67 -6.09 -8.61 -2.30
C LYS A 67 -4.98 -7.77 -1.66
N VAL A 68 -4.71 -8.00 -0.38
CA VAL A 68 -3.56 -7.38 0.29
C VAL A 68 -2.30 -8.14 -0.13
N VAL A 69 -1.36 -7.44 -0.78
CA VAL A 69 -0.08 -7.99 -1.24
C VAL A 69 1.07 -7.28 -0.52
N ALA A 70 2.01 -8.06 0.02
CA ALA A 70 3.21 -7.50 0.62
C ALA A 70 4.19 -7.00 -0.46
N LYS A 71 4.94 -5.94 -0.14
CA LYS A 71 5.94 -5.37 -1.06
C LYS A 71 7.15 -6.27 -1.28
N THR A 72 7.44 -7.15 -0.32
CA THR A 72 8.58 -8.04 -0.33
C THR A 72 8.12 -9.48 -0.53
N THR A 73 8.90 -10.25 -1.27
CA THR A 73 8.71 -11.69 -1.43
C THR A 73 9.43 -12.42 -0.30
N GLY A 74 8.80 -13.44 0.28
CA GLY A 74 9.39 -14.27 1.32
C GLY A 74 8.42 -15.35 1.79
N ARG A 75 8.90 -16.25 2.64
CA ARG A 75 8.06 -17.25 3.30
C ARG A 75 7.26 -16.58 4.40
N ILE A 76 6.03 -17.05 4.65
CA ILE A 76 5.26 -16.61 5.80
C ILE A 76 5.81 -17.32 7.04
N GLU A 77 6.21 -16.56 8.05
CA GLU A 77 6.72 -17.08 9.31
C GLU A 77 5.59 -17.25 10.33
N LEU A 78 4.74 -16.22 10.46
CA LEU A 78 3.64 -16.18 11.42
C LEU A 78 2.37 -15.60 10.79
N ILE A 79 1.22 -16.16 11.14
CA ILE A 79 -0.11 -15.66 10.77
C ILE A 79 -0.85 -15.33 12.07
N PHE A 80 -1.35 -14.10 12.19
CA PHE A 80 -2.02 -13.62 13.40
C PHE A 80 -3.55 -13.72 13.34
N VAL A 81 -4.11 -13.98 12.15
CA VAL A 81 -5.56 -13.91 11.89
C VAL A 81 -6.07 -15.19 11.25
N GLU A 82 -7.28 -15.59 11.65
CA GLU A 82 -7.98 -16.73 11.07
C GLU A 82 -8.82 -16.32 9.85
N ASP A 83 -9.21 -17.29 9.02
CA ASP A 83 -10.05 -17.04 7.85
C ASP A 83 -11.38 -16.37 8.24
N LYS A 84 -11.79 -15.37 7.45
CA LYS A 84 -13.02 -14.57 7.64
C LYS A 84 -13.12 -13.78 8.95
N SER A 85 -12.01 -13.60 9.67
CA SER A 85 -11.97 -12.74 10.85
C SER A 85 -12.14 -11.27 10.49
N LEU A 86 -12.82 -10.52 11.37
CA LEU A 86 -12.97 -9.07 11.24
C LEU A 86 -11.70 -8.38 11.74
N VAL A 87 -11.06 -7.59 10.87
CA VAL A 87 -9.81 -6.87 11.19
C VAL A 87 -10.00 -5.37 11.03
N LEU A 88 -9.39 -4.60 11.93
CA LEU A 88 -9.37 -3.14 11.85
C LEU A 88 -8.20 -2.66 10.98
N LYS A 89 -8.31 -1.44 10.47
CA LYS A 89 -7.23 -0.81 9.70
C LYS A 89 -5.95 -0.73 10.54
N HIS A 90 -4.81 -1.10 9.94
CA HIS A 90 -3.47 -1.20 10.56
C HIS A 90 -3.25 -2.39 11.52
N THR A 91 -4.15 -3.36 11.54
CA THR A 91 -3.91 -4.61 12.28
C THR A 91 -2.88 -5.46 11.54
N PRO A 92 -1.81 -5.95 12.20
CA PRO A 92 -0.86 -6.87 11.58
C PRO A 92 -1.55 -8.20 11.29
N LEU A 93 -1.48 -8.67 10.04
CA LEU A 93 -2.13 -9.92 9.60
C LEU A 93 -1.17 -11.11 9.62
N ALA A 94 0.05 -10.91 9.14
CA ALA A 94 1.09 -11.93 9.05
C ALA A 94 2.48 -11.29 9.08
N VAL A 95 3.48 -12.08 9.46
CA VAL A 95 4.90 -11.74 9.38
C VAL A 95 5.54 -12.59 8.29
N ILE A 96 6.27 -11.92 7.42
CA ILE A 96 7.15 -12.57 6.43
C ILE A 96 8.50 -12.79 7.10
N GLU A 97 9.10 -13.94 6.83
CA GLU A 97 10.43 -14.32 7.30
C GLU A 97 11.41 -13.16 7.10
N ASN A 98 11.99 -12.71 8.20
CA ASN A 98 12.93 -11.59 8.24
C ASN A 98 14.10 -11.94 9.16
N SER A 99 15.27 -11.38 8.84
CA SER A 99 16.45 -11.36 9.72
C SER A 99 16.19 -10.73 11.09
N ALA A 100 15.17 -9.87 11.20
CA ALA A 100 14.79 -9.20 12.44
C ALA A 100 13.63 -9.92 13.13
N ASN A 101 13.73 -10.12 14.44
CA ASN A 101 12.64 -10.69 15.22
C ASN A 101 11.52 -9.65 15.40
N TYR A 102 10.30 -10.03 15.04
CA TYR A 102 9.13 -9.16 15.12
C TYR A 102 8.88 -8.60 16.53
N GLN A 103 9.03 -9.43 17.57
CA GLN A 103 8.76 -9.03 18.97
C GLN A 103 9.79 -8.03 19.47
N ASP A 104 11.05 -8.22 19.09
CA ASP A 104 12.16 -7.35 19.48
C ASP A 104 12.02 -5.96 18.87
N VAL A 105 11.69 -5.89 17.58
CA VAL A 105 11.44 -4.64 16.88
C VAL A 105 10.21 -3.92 17.47
N LEU A 106 9.15 -4.66 17.84
CA LEU A 106 7.98 -4.08 18.49
C LEU A 106 8.33 -3.50 19.87
N THR A 107 9.20 -4.17 20.61
CA THR A 107 9.66 -3.72 21.93
C THR A 107 10.48 -2.44 21.81
N LEU A 108 11.44 -2.40 20.87
CA LEU A 108 12.20 -1.20 20.56
C LEU A 108 11.26 -0.03 20.19
N LYS A 109 10.26 -0.28 19.35
CA LYS A 109 9.27 0.73 18.95
C LYS A 109 8.51 1.30 20.15
N LYS A 110 8.09 0.45 21.10
CA LYS A 110 7.41 0.90 22.33
C LYS A 110 8.32 1.76 23.21
N ILE A 111 9.58 1.36 23.37
CA ILE A 111 10.58 2.13 24.12
C ILE A 111 10.74 3.52 23.46
N MET A 112 10.92 3.57 22.14
CA MET A 112 11.07 4.83 21.41
C MET A 112 9.84 5.75 21.52
N GLN A 113 8.62 5.20 21.58
CA GLN A 113 7.40 6.00 21.75
C GLN A 113 7.27 6.64 23.13
N ASN A 114 7.86 6.01 24.15
CA ASN A 114 7.81 6.51 25.53
C ASN A 114 8.87 7.58 25.80
N ILE A 115 9.84 7.75 24.91
CA ILE A 115 10.94 8.71 25.09
C ILE A 115 10.52 10.05 24.52
N ASN A 116 10.54 11.09 25.36
CA ASN A 116 10.29 12.45 24.93
C ASN A 116 11.60 13.11 24.49
N VAL A 117 11.74 13.37 23.19
CA VAL A 117 12.95 13.99 22.60
C VAL A 117 13.10 15.48 22.98
N THR A 118 12.06 16.07 23.57
CA THR A 118 12.02 17.50 23.90
C THR A 118 12.70 17.83 25.23
N SER A 119 12.88 16.85 26.12
CA SER A 119 13.55 17.08 27.39
C SER A 119 15.06 17.18 27.19
N VAL A 120 15.69 18.10 27.95
CA VAL A 120 17.14 18.29 27.99
C VAL A 120 17.86 17.01 28.43
N ASP A 121 17.16 16.13 29.13
CA ASP A 121 17.65 14.84 29.59
C ASP A 121 16.86 13.72 28.91
N ILE A 122 17.52 13.09 27.93
CA ILE A 122 17.03 11.87 27.28
C ILE A 122 17.76 10.71 27.94
N GLU A 123 17.03 9.84 28.63
CA GLU A 123 17.55 8.60 29.18
C GLU A 123 17.03 7.41 28.36
N PHE A 124 17.94 6.68 27.74
CA PHE A 124 17.62 5.48 26.97
C PHE A 124 18.10 4.22 27.71
N PRO A 125 17.22 3.22 27.95
CA PRO A 125 17.57 2.01 28.70
C PRO A 125 18.27 0.96 27.82
N PHE A 126 19.59 1.11 27.61
CA PHE A 126 20.40 0.18 26.78
C PHE A 126 20.45 -1.26 27.31
N GLU A 127 20.25 -1.46 28.61
CA GLU A 127 20.24 -2.78 29.23
C GLU A 127 19.12 -3.67 28.66
N LEU A 128 17.96 -3.08 28.35
CA LEU A 128 16.83 -3.82 27.79
C LEU A 128 16.98 -4.11 26.29
N THR A 129 17.88 -3.40 25.60
CA THR A 129 18.01 -3.47 24.14
C THR A 129 19.26 -4.23 23.67
N SER A 130 20.16 -4.61 24.59
CA SER A 130 21.44 -5.27 24.30
C SER A 130 21.32 -6.66 23.68
N SER A 131 20.19 -7.36 23.84
CA SER A 131 19.97 -8.72 23.30
C SER A 131 18.96 -8.77 22.15
N LEU A 132 18.53 -7.63 21.62
CA LEU A 132 17.47 -7.58 20.59
C LEU A 132 18.03 -7.95 19.21
N GLN A 133 17.31 -8.82 18.50
CA GLN A 133 17.62 -9.18 17.12
C GLN A 133 16.89 -8.24 16.15
N LEU A 134 17.55 -7.13 15.81
CA LEU A 134 16.96 -6.06 15.00
C LEU A 134 17.18 -6.22 13.48
N GLY A 135 18.03 -7.17 13.06
CA GLY A 135 18.29 -7.50 11.66
C GLY A 135 18.63 -6.26 10.82
N SER A 136 17.82 -5.96 9.81
CA SER A 136 18.07 -4.80 8.93
C SER A 136 18.04 -3.43 9.62
N VAL A 137 17.43 -3.32 10.81
CA VAL A 137 17.36 -2.08 11.60
C VAL A 137 18.60 -1.91 12.49
N GLU A 138 19.38 -2.97 12.69
CA GLU A 138 20.54 -2.99 13.58
C GLU A 138 21.57 -1.90 13.25
N ALA A 139 21.89 -1.71 11.96
CA ALA A 139 22.82 -0.66 11.53
C ALA A 139 22.36 0.76 11.93
N ALA A 140 21.06 1.05 11.83
CA ALA A 140 20.51 2.33 12.26
C ALA A 140 20.53 2.47 13.79
N TYR A 141 20.25 1.37 14.50
CA TYR A 141 20.27 1.32 15.95
C TYR A 141 21.69 1.52 16.52
N SER A 142 22.72 0.87 15.96
CA SER A 142 24.11 1.07 16.39
C SER A 142 24.59 2.50 16.18
N ASN A 143 24.15 3.15 15.10
CA ASN A 143 24.45 4.57 14.88
C ASN A 143 23.80 5.45 15.96
N PHE A 144 22.54 5.17 16.30
CA PHE A 144 21.86 5.86 17.40
C PHE A 144 22.57 5.66 18.74
N GLU A 145 22.93 4.41 19.07
CA GLU A 145 23.65 4.07 20.30
C GLU A 145 24.97 4.84 20.40
N LYS A 146 25.75 4.86 19.31
CA LYS A 146 26.99 5.64 19.26
C LYS A 146 26.75 7.12 19.53
N SER A 147 25.79 7.73 18.83
CA SER A 147 25.47 9.15 19.01
C SER A 147 24.94 9.46 20.41
N TYR A 148 24.18 8.54 21.02
CA TYR A 148 23.71 8.70 22.39
C TYR A 148 24.86 8.61 23.40
N LEU A 149 25.77 7.66 23.23
CA LEU A 149 26.96 7.54 24.10
C LEU A 149 27.83 8.79 24.00
N GLU A 150 28.06 9.31 22.79
CA GLU A 150 28.78 10.58 22.58
C GLU A 150 28.07 11.74 23.28
N TYR A 151 26.73 11.84 23.16
CA TYR A 151 25.95 12.85 23.86
C TYR A 151 26.06 12.71 25.39
N SER A 152 25.95 11.50 25.94
CA SER A 152 26.04 11.24 27.39
C SER A 152 27.43 11.58 27.94
N VAL A 153 28.49 11.20 27.22
CA VAL A 153 29.88 11.55 27.55
C VAL A 153 30.08 13.06 27.49
N ASN A 154 29.59 13.72 26.45
CA ASN A 154 29.71 15.17 26.31
C ASN A 154 28.98 15.93 27.44
N LYS A 155 27.81 15.44 27.86
CA LYS A 155 27.07 15.99 29.00
C LYS A 155 27.83 15.84 30.32
N ASN A 156 28.37 14.65 30.59
CA ASN A 156 28.93 14.30 31.89
C ASN A 156 30.38 14.74 32.10
N LEU A 157 31.23 14.57 31.08
CA LEU A 157 32.67 14.77 31.21
C LEU A 157 33.16 16.10 30.66
N GLN A 158 32.33 16.82 29.89
CA GLN A 158 32.71 18.06 29.19
C GLN A 158 34.12 17.95 28.57
N PRO A 159 34.38 16.95 27.69
CA PRO A 159 35.72 16.65 27.18
C PRO A 159 36.41 17.87 26.54
N TYR A 160 35.62 18.81 26.00
CA TYR A 160 36.12 20.11 25.55
C TYR A 160 36.95 20.87 26.59
N LEU A 161 36.62 20.78 27.88
CA LEU A 161 37.40 21.43 28.94
C LEU A 161 38.77 20.78 29.13
N ILE A 162 38.84 19.45 29.02
CA ILE A 162 40.10 18.70 29.14
C ILE A 162 40.99 18.98 27.93
N ASP A 163 40.42 18.91 26.72
CA ASP A 163 41.14 19.24 25.49
C ASP A 163 41.62 20.69 25.48
N LYS A 164 40.79 21.63 25.95
CA LYS A 164 41.18 23.04 26.09
C LYS A 164 42.30 23.22 27.10
N GLN A 165 42.30 22.47 28.21
CA GLN A 165 43.37 22.52 29.20
C GLN A 165 44.67 21.94 28.65
N ALA A 166 44.60 20.83 27.91
CA ALA A 166 45.75 20.22 27.24
C ALA A 166 46.35 21.19 26.21
N GLN A 167 45.51 21.79 25.35
CA GLN A 167 45.93 22.81 24.38
C GLN A 167 46.57 24.02 25.05
N HIS A 168 46.01 24.50 26.17
CA HIS A 168 46.59 25.61 26.92
C HIS A 168 47.97 25.25 27.51
N PHE A 169 48.15 24.03 28.00
CA PHE A 169 49.44 23.57 28.49
C PHE A 169 50.48 23.46 27.37
N GLU A 170 50.08 22.97 26.20
CA GLU A 170 50.93 22.96 25.00
C GLU A 170 51.37 24.37 24.60
N GLN A 171 50.46 25.35 24.64
CA GLN A 171 50.78 26.76 24.37
C GLN A 171 51.82 27.31 25.35
N ILE A 172 51.64 27.10 26.66
CA ILE A 172 52.63 27.53 27.68
C ILE A 172 54.00 26.91 27.43
N GLN A 173 54.05 25.63 27.06
CA GLN A 173 55.32 24.96 26.76
C GLN A 173 56.01 25.55 25.53
N GLN A 174 55.25 25.90 24.49
CA GLN A 174 55.77 26.55 23.30
C GLN A 174 56.34 27.95 23.63
N GLU A 175 55.63 28.75 24.42
CA GLU A 175 56.11 30.06 24.86
C GLU A 175 57.39 29.94 25.70
N SER A 176 57.45 28.98 26.63
CA SER A 176 58.63 28.74 27.45
C SER A 176 59.83 28.33 26.59
N ARG A 177 59.63 27.47 25.58
CA ARG A 177 60.68 27.09 24.62
C ARG A 177 61.14 28.29 23.80
N LEU A 178 60.23 29.15 23.35
CA LEU A 178 60.57 30.36 22.62
C LEU A 178 61.44 31.31 23.47
N GLN A 179 61.06 31.51 24.75
CA GLN A 179 61.85 32.34 25.66
C GLN A 179 63.27 31.78 25.87
N LEU A 180 63.40 30.47 26.05
CA LEU A 180 64.71 29.81 26.17
C LEU A 180 65.57 30.03 24.91
N LEU A 181 64.99 29.88 23.72
CA LEU A 181 65.70 30.13 22.46
C LEU A 181 66.13 31.60 22.32
N LEU A 182 65.30 32.55 22.74
CA LEU A 182 65.65 33.97 22.74
C LEU A 182 66.79 34.29 23.72
N GLN A 183 66.77 33.69 24.91
CA GLN A 183 67.85 33.83 25.89
C GLN A 183 69.17 33.25 25.37
N GLN A 184 69.14 32.06 24.77
CA GLN A 184 70.31 31.46 24.13
C GLN A 184 70.88 32.39 23.05
N LYS A 185 70.01 32.98 22.22
CA LYS A 185 70.41 33.95 21.21
C LYS A 185 71.14 35.14 21.82
N ASP A 186 70.59 35.72 22.89
CA ASP A 186 71.16 36.89 23.55
C ASP A 186 72.52 36.58 24.22
N ILE A 187 72.67 35.41 24.83
CA ILE A 187 73.94 34.95 25.40
C ILE A 187 75.00 34.85 24.29
N VAL A 188 74.67 34.23 23.16
CA VAL A 188 75.60 34.10 22.02
C VAL A 188 76.01 35.46 21.48
N TYR A 189 75.09 36.42 21.37
CA TYR A 189 75.43 37.79 20.95
C TYR A 189 76.37 38.49 21.94
N LYS A 190 76.15 38.32 23.24
CA LYS A 190 77.03 38.87 24.28
C LYS A 190 78.43 38.24 24.24
N GLU A 191 78.51 36.92 24.03
CA GLU A 191 79.79 36.22 23.87
C GLU A 191 80.54 36.72 22.63
N LEU A 192 79.87 36.87 21.49
CA LEU A 192 80.47 37.42 20.27
C LEU A 192 80.97 38.86 20.49
N ALA A 193 80.18 39.72 21.12
CA ALA A 193 80.58 41.09 21.43
C ALA A 193 81.80 41.13 22.37
N TYR A 194 81.83 40.26 23.39
CA TYR A 194 82.98 40.11 24.28
C TYR A 194 84.23 39.63 23.53
N TRP A 195 84.09 38.64 22.65
CA TRP A 195 85.18 38.15 21.80
C TRP A 195 85.73 39.23 20.88
N ILE A 196 84.87 40.04 20.25
CA ILE A 196 85.27 41.17 19.40
C ILE A 196 86.03 42.21 20.20
N PHE A 197 85.50 42.65 21.35
CA PHE A 197 86.15 43.65 22.21
C PHE A 197 87.51 43.18 22.73
N ARG A 198 87.65 41.89 23.03
CA ARG A 198 88.94 41.31 23.45
C ARG A 198 89.95 41.21 22.32
N PHE A 199 89.49 41.00 21.08
CA PHE A 199 90.34 41.00 19.90
C PHE A 199 90.90 42.40 19.61
N ASP A 200 90.06 43.43 19.70
CA ASP A 200 90.45 44.85 19.51
C ASP A 200 91.41 45.37 20.61
N LEU A 201 91.39 44.80 21.82
CA LEU A 201 92.34 45.14 22.89
C LEU A 201 93.72 44.48 22.76
N CYS A 202 93.86 43.50 21.87
CA CYS A 202 95.12 42.77 21.64
C CYS A 202 95.89 43.25 20.40
N GLN A 203 95.43 44.32 19.74
CA GLN A 203 96.03 44.93 18.56
C GLN A 203 96.57 46.33 18.86
#